data_AF-G0MAV4-F1
#
_entry.id   AF-G0MAV4-F1
#
_cell.length_a   1.000
_cell.length_b   1.000
_cell.length_c   1.000
_cell.angle_alpha   90.00
_cell.angle_beta   90.00
_cell.angle_gamma   90.00
#
_symmetry.space_group_name_H-M   'P 1'
#
loop_
_entity.id
_entity.type
_entity.pdbx_description
1 polymer ?
#
loop_
_entity_poly.entity_id
_entity_poly.type
_entity_poly.pdbx_seq_one_letter_code
_entity_poly.pdbx_strand_id
1 'polypeptide(L)'
;MLGRATSFSRVFKHRRHFNKLAGLQSEYNHEDNSYYKYAYFAGAATFGVLGLSHFVKTVKLDHAQEEKQVKKLENLPMYKQEDVKKHGKDAERIWVTYKDGVYDVTDFIPMHPGGDKILLAAGAAVDPFWALYSQHKTAEVLEILEGYRIGRLDVKDVPKAEPDAFSNDPERHPALLVRNAKPFNAESPPSLLTDHFYTPNELFFVRNHLPVPDIKTEDHKLTVETLNGKTIDLSVDELKKKYKSYTIGSVIQCAGNRRADMNQYKKVQGLMWEGTAISNAEWTGVRLRDLLADAGIDVFDEKIKHVHFEGCDVDPTGTPYGASIPMEKARGNEVIVAYHMNGVDIPRDHGAPLRVIVPGNVGARQVKWLRKIIVSEKESDSHWQQKDYRAFSPAVNMGDKLKWDTVPSIQEYPVQCAICTPSPNTKVDRDDGTVDISGYAWSGGGRGIIRIEISVDNGETWSSCEMEQEKNQDPEHMYAWTLFRAEVKIPPGVKEFNIIAKAVDRSYNTQPETASGIWNVRGLIHNAWHRVPIIVKD
;
A
#
# COMPACT_ATOMS: atom_id res chain seq x y z
N MET A 1 -35.97 -59.92 -28.80
CA MET A 1 -36.19 -59.09 -30.00
C MET A 1 -34.97 -58.19 -30.13
N LEU A 2 -33.97 -58.57 -30.94
CA LEU A 2 -33.80 -58.21 -32.37
C LEU A 2 -33.53 -56.71 -32.57
N GLY A 3 -32.34 -56.37 -33.09
CA GLY A 3 -32.08 -55.07 -33.72
C GLY A 3 -30.63 -54.60 -33.78
N ARG A 4 -29.83 -55.15 -34.71
CA ARG A 4 -28.58 -54.56 -35.24
C ARG A 4 -28.89 -53.45 -36.26
N ALA A 5 -28.00 -52.44 -36.39
CA ALA A 5 -27.51 -51.82 -37.66
C ALA A 5 -26.67 -50.55 -37.33
N THR A 6 -25.33 -50.55 -37.42
CA THR A 6 -24.43 -50.25 -38.58
C THR A 6 -24.37 -48.78 -39.06
N SER A 7 -23.20 -48.18 -38.80
CA SER A 7 -22.30 -47.41 -39.71
C SER A 7 -22.85 -46.24 -40.55
N PHE A 8 -22.23 -45.05 -40.40
CA PHE A 8 -21.57 -44.35 -41.53
C PHE A 8 -20.52 -43.33 -41.04
N SER A 9 -19.36 -43.36 -41.71
CA SER A 9 -18.20 -42.49 -41.57
C SER A 9 -18.44 -41.07 -42.11
N ARG A 10 -17.76 -40.05 -41.53
CA ARG A 10 -17.18 -38.96 -42.33
C ARG A 10 -15.97 -38.32 -41.66
N VAL A 11 -14.87 -38.39 -42.42
CA VAL A 11 -13.54 -37.84 -42.20
C VAL A 11 -13.58 -36.32 -42.44
N PHE A 12 -12.95 -35.52 -41.57
CA PHE A 12 -12.42 -34.21 -41.95
C PHE A 12 -10.94 -34.12 -41.56
N LYS A 13 -10.10 -34.27 -42.59
CA LYS A 13 -8.69 -33.86 -42.61
C LYS A 13 -8.64 -32.35 -42.79
N HIS A 14 -7.82 -31.65 -42.02
CA HIS A 14 -7.28 -30.35 -42.42
C HIS A 14 -5.77 -30.45 -42.57
N ARG A 15 -5.35 -30.48 -43.84
CA ARG A 15 -3.97 -30.26 -44.31
C ARG A 15 -3.69 -28.75 -44.25
N ARG A 16 -2.51 -28.38 -43.74
CA ARG A 16 -1.80 -27.19 -44.22
C ARG A 16 -0.42 -27.62 -44.71
N HIS A 17 -0.24 -27.59 -46.03
CA HIS A 17 1.04 -27.42 -46.68
C HIS A 17 1.29 -25.91 -46.82
N PHE A 18 2.53 -25.44 -46.64
CA PHE A 18 3.38 -25.01 -47.76
C PHE A 18 4.74 -24.46 -47.27
N ASN A 19 5.79 -25.10 -47.78
CA ASN A 19 7.11 -24.65 -48.25
C ASN A 19 8.09 -23.81 -47.40
N LYS A 20 9.27 -24.43 -47.22
CA LYS A 20 10.62 -23.82 -47.21
C LYS A 20 10.92 -23.13 -48.55
N LEU A 21 11.63 -22.00 -48.52
CA LEU A 21 12.99 -21.83 -49.10
C LEU A 21 13.54 -20.40 -48.95
N ALA A 22 14.75 -20.35 -48.40
CA ALA A 22 15.91 -19.47 -48.63
C ALA A 22 15.77 -18.07 -49.28
N GLY A 23 16.39 -17.10 -48.61
CA GLY A 23 17.40 -16.21 -49.22
C GLY A 23 16.95 -14.79 -49.57
N LEU A 24 17.48 -13.79 -48.85
CA LEU A 24 18.19 -12.63 -49.40
C LEU A 24 18.71 -11.72 -48.27
N GLN A 25 19.99 -11.37 -48.36
CA GLN A 25 20.71 -10.41 -47.53
C GLN A 25 20.16 -8.99 -47.70
N SER A 26 20.22 -8.17 -46.64
CA SER A 26 20.83 -6.84 -46.72
C SER A 26 21.23 -6.33 -45.34
N GLU A 27 22.46 -5.83 -45.28
CA GLU A 27 23.18 -5.19 -44.18
C GLU A 27 22.40 -4.07 -43.49
N TYR A 28 22.63 -3.84 -42.18
CA TYR A 28 22.77 -2.48 -41.64
C TYR A 28 23.51 -2.51 -40.28
N ASN A 29 24.71 -1.94 -40.33
CA ASN A 29 25.64 -1.40 -39.33
C ASN A 29 25.48 -1.69 -37.83
N HIS A 30 26.57 -2.26 -37.32
CA HIS A 30 27.07 -2.18 -35.96
C HIS A 30 27.50 -0.73 -35.65
N GLU A 31 27.05 -0.15 -34.53
CA GLU A 31 27.83 0.84 -33.78
C GLU A 31 27.48 0.77 -32.28
N ASP A 32 28.55 0.84 -31.49
CA ASP A 32 28.65 0.60 -30.06
C ASP A 32 27.97 1.67 -29.17
N ASN A 33 27.49 1.28 -27.98
CA ASN A 33 28.12 1.77 -26.74
C ASN A 33 27.64 1.07 -25.46
N SER A 34 28.64 0.75 -24.65
CA SER A 34 28.65 -0.22 -23.55
C SER A 34 28.28 0.35 -22.18
N TYR A 35 27.65 -0.51 -21.38
CA TYR A 35 27.36 -0.40 -19.95
C TYR A 35 28.63 -0.54 -19.06
N TYR A 36 28.72 0.25 -17.98
CA TYR A 36 29.77 0.14 -16.96
C TYR A 36 29.45 -0.93 -15.89
N LYS A 37 30.46 -1.78 -15.61
CA LYS A 37 30.59 -2.69 -14.48
C LYS A 37 31.34 -1.99 -13.33
N TYR A 38 30.99 -2.29 -12.08
CA TYR A 38 31.82 -2.01 -10.91
C TYR A 38 32.56 -3.28 -10.46
N ALA A 39 33.86 -3.14 -10.18
CA ALA A 39 34.67 -4.14 -9.50
C ALA A 39 35.40 -3.48 -8.31
N TYR A 40 35.31 -4.11 -7.15
CA TYR A 40 36.04 -3.81 -5.92
C TYR A 40 37.52 -4.18 -6.03
N PHE A 41 38.42 -3.39 -5.43
CA PHE A 41 39.68 -3.89 -4.89
C PHE A 41 40.14 -3.10 -3.66
N ALA A 42 40.59 -3.84 -2.65
CA ALA A 42 41.32 -3.38 -1.48
C ALA A 42 42.84 -3.48 -1.72
N GLY A 43 43.65 -2.64 -1.05
CA GLY A 43 45.10 -2.84 -0.93
C GLY A 43 45.92 -1.55 -0.82
N ALA A 44 46.78 -1.47 0.19
CA ALA A 44 47.40 -0.27 0.71
C ALA A 44 48.75 0.15 0.05
N ALA A 45 49.05 1.45 0.22
CA ALA A 45 50.36 2.09 0.42
C ALA A 45 51.42 2.08 -0.69
N THR A 46 51.41 3.12 -1.54
CA THR A 46 52.63 3.89 -1.90
C THR A 46 52.22 5.23 -2.56
N PHE A 47 52.14 6.33 -1.81
CA PHE A 47 52.01 7.68 -2.42
C PHE A 47 52.77 8.74 -1.62
N GLY A 48 54.10 8.63 -1.65
CA GLY A 48 54.98 9.77 -1.36
C GLY A 48 55.01 10.70 -2.56
N VAL A 49 54.77 11.99 -2.31
CA VAL A 49 54.93 13.14 -3.24
C VAL A 49 53.85 13.30 -4.33
N LEU A 50 53.40 12.27 -5.04
CA LEU A 50 52.30 12.43 -6.03
C LEU A 50 50.94 12.62 -5.36
N GLY A 51 50.72 11.94 -4.23
CA GLY A 51 49.49 12.03 -3.43
C GLY A 51 49.25 13.40 -2.83
N LEU A 52 50.30 14.15 -2.45
CA LEU A 52 50.13 15.48 -1.88
C LEU A 52 49.70 16.51 -2.94
N SER A 53 50.26 16.43 -4.16
CA SER A 53 49.85 17.33 -5.24
C SER A 53 48.45 17.01 -5.78
N HIS A 54 48.09 15.73 -5.82
CA HIS A 54 46.76 15.30 -6.22
C HIS A 54 45.75 15.63 -5.13
N PHE A 55 46.02 15.34 -3.85
CA PHE A 55 45.16 15.70 -2.73
C PHE A 55 45.00 17.22 -2.59
N VAL A 56 46.06 18.03 -2.76
CA VAL A 56 45.94 19.50 -2.79
C VAL A 56 45.19 19.98 -4.03
N LYS A 57 45.30 19.30 -5.19
CA LYS A 57 44.49 19.61 -6.38
C LYS A 57 43.02 19.21 -6.20
N THR A 58 42.73 18.05 -5.59
CA THR A 58 41.39 17.53 -5.34
C THR A 58 40.71 18.35 -4.26
N VAL A 59 41.39 18.66 -3.15
CA VAL A 59 40.89 19.59 -2.13
C VAL A 59 40.72 21.01 -2.70
N LYS A 60 41.60 21.48 -3.61
CA LYS A 60 41.38 22.74 -4.32
C LYS A 60 40.27 22.67 -5.38
N LEU A 61 40.00 21.51 -5.99
CA LEU A 61 38.92 21.31 -6.95
C LEU A 61 37.58 21.18 -6.24
N ASP A 62 37.53 20.48 -5.12
CA ASP A 62 36.39 20.36 -4.22
C ASP A 62 36.10 21.71 -3.56
N HIS A 63 37.10 22.40 -3.02
CA HIS A 63 36.91 23.77 -2.54
C HIS A 63 36.62 24.75 -3.69
N ALA A 64 37.10 24.55 -4.91
CA ALA A 64 36.72 25.39 -6.05
C ALA A 64 35.34 25.03 -6.61
N GLN A 65 34.83 23.81 -6.41
CA GLN A 65 33.47 23.39 -6.73
C GLN A 65 32.49 23.83 -5.64
N GLU A 66 32.87 23.74 -4.37
CA GLU A 66 32.17 24.34 -3.24
C GLU A 66 32.17 25.87 -3.37
N GLU A 67 33.32 26.53 -3.60
CA GLU A 67 33.37 27.98 -3.84
C GLU A 67 32.63 28.37 -5.12
N LYS A 68 32.63 27.54 -6.19
CA LYS A 68 31.82 27.81 -7.39
C LYS A 68 30.34 27.59 -7.13
N GLN A 69 29.93 26.59 -6.36
CA GLN A 69 28.53 26.39 -5.96
C GLN A 69 28.08 27.52 -5.03
N VAL A 70 28.90 27.89 -4.05
CA VAL A 70 28.68 29.03 -3.14
C VAL A 70 28.64 30.36 -3.91
N LYS A 71 29.54 30.62 -4.86
CA LYS A 71 29.50 31.81 -5.74
C LYS A 71 28.33 31.79 -6.73
N LYS A 72 27.88 30.60 -7.17
CA LYS A 72 26.69 30.45 -8.01
C LYS A 72 25.42 30.74 -7.22
N LEU A 73 25.42 30.49 -5.91
CA LEU A 73 24.35 30.84 -4.96
C LEU A 73 24.37 32.33 -4.55
N GLU A 74 25.54 32.99 -4.52
CA GLU A 74 25.69 34.41 -4.18
C GLU A 74 25.10 35.38 -5.23
N ASN A 75 25.03 34.96 -6.50
CA ASN A 75 24.51 35.78 -7.61
C ASN A 75 23.06 35.44 -8.00
N LEU A 76 22.34 34.67 -7.18
CA LEU A 76 20.96 34.33 -7.47
C LEU A 76 20.03 35.52 -7.18
N PRO A 77 19.03 35.77 -8.04
CA PRO A 77 18.04 36.81 -7.80
C PRO A 77 17.28 36.54 -6.49
N MET A 78 17.02 37.62 -5.77
CA MET A 78 16.17 37.62 -4.58
C MET A 78 14.72 37.84 -4.99
N TYR A 79 13.83 36.99 -4.49
CA TYR A 79 12.39 37.08 -4.71
C TYR A 79 11.67 37.29 -3.38
N LYS A 80 10.56 38.03 -3.41
CA LYS A 80 9.61 38.06 -2.29
C LYS A 80 8.63 36.90 -2.41
N GLN A 81 7.98 36.52 -1.31
CA GLN A 81 6.92 35.50 -1.35
C GLN A 81 5.78 35.90 -2.30
N GLU A 82 5.50 37.19 -2.45
CA GLU A 82 4.51 37.71 -3.39
C GLU A 82 4.87 37.45 -4.87
N ASP A 83 6.16 37.41 -5.19
CA ASP A 83 6.62 37.07 -6.54
C ASP A 83 6.44 35.57 -6.80
N VAL A 84 6.80 34.73 -5.83
CA VAL A 84 6.59 33.27 -5.91
C VAL A 84 5.11 32.93 -6.07
N LYS A 85 4.20 33.62 -5.36
CA LYS A 85 2.74 33.42 -5.48
C LYS A 85 2.17 33.65 -6.88
N LYS A 86 2.81 34.49 -7.71
CA LYS A 86 2.40 34.71 -9.12
C LYS A 86 2.62 33.46 -9.98
N HIS A 87 3.49 32.56 -9.52
CA HIS A 87 3.87 31.31 -10.15
C HIS A 87 3.16 30.10 -9.51
N GLY A 88 1.87 30.28 -9.19
CA GLY A 88 0.98 29.25 -8.66
C GLY A 88 0.49 28.25 -9.72
N LYS A 89 -0.42 27.35 -9.34
CA LYS A 89 -0.87 26.19 -10.14
C LYS A 89 -1.37 26.50 -11.57
N ASP A 90 -1.83 27.73 -11.82
CA ASP A 90 -2.40 28.17 -13.09
C ASP A 90 -1.40 28.99 -13.94
N ALA A 91 -0.15 29.13 -13.48
CA ALA A 91 0.90 29.88 -14.15
C ALA A 91 1.64 29.03 -15.20
N GLU A 92 2.26 29.69 -16.17
CA GLU A 92 3.08 29.05 -17.21
C GLU A 92 4.35 28.39 -16.63
N ARG A 93 4.93 29.01 -15.60
CA ARG A 93 6.04 28.46 -14.81
C ARG A 93 5.60 28.33 -13.36
N ILE A 94 5.75 27.14 -12.81
CA ILE A 94 5.35 26.77 -11.46
C ILE A 94 6.55 26.84 -10.54
N TRP A 95 6.49 27.74 -9.56
CA TRP A 95 7.57 27.91 -8.60
C TRP A 95 7.19 27.39 -7.23
N VAL A 96 8.19 26.93 -6.48
CA VAL A 96 8.06 26.55 -5.07
C VAL A 96 9.23 27.10 -4.26
N THR A 97 9.07 27.19 -2.95
CA THR A 97 10.16 27.58 -2.04
C THR A 97 10.53 26.43 -1.10
N TYR A 98 11.81 26.31 -0.77
CA TYR A 98 12.28 25.42 0.29
C TYR A 98 13.40 26.13 1.06
N LYS A 99 13.26 26.28 2.37
CA LYS A 99 14.14 27.14 3.18
C LYS A 99 14.27 28.53 2.54
N ASP A 100 15.47 28.91 2.10
CA ASP A 100 15.77 30.17 1.46
C ASP A 100 15.84 30.07 -0.08
N GLY A 101 15.56 28.92 -0.68
CA GLY A 101 15.62 28.71 -2.12
C GLY A 101 14.27 28.93 -2.81
N VAL A 102 14.32 29.47 -4.03
CA VAL A 102 13.19 29.52 -4.98
C VAL A 102 13.52 28.61 -6.15
N TYR A 103 12.59 27.72 -6.49
CA TYR A 103 12.79 26.64 -7.43
C TYR A 103 11.71 26.65 -8.51
N ASP A 104 12.11 26.54 -9.77
CA ASP A 104 11.17 26.36 -10.88
C ASP A 104 11.04 24.87 -11.19
N VAL A 105 9.95 24.28 -10.71
CA VAL A 105 9.71 22.83 -10.79
C VAL A 105 8.86 22.44 -11.99
N THR A 106 8.58 23.38 -12.91
CA THR A 106 7.68 23.17 -14.06
C THR A 106 8.01 21.89 -14.82
N ASP A 107 9.30 21.72 -15.13
CA ASP A 107 9.77 20.61 -15.95
C ASP A 107 9.90 19.31 -15.14
N PHE A 108 9.85 19.38 -13.81
CA PHE A 108 9.91 18.22 -12.92
C PHE A 108 8.53 17.62 -12.63
N ILE A 109 7.45 18.39 -12.71
CA ILE A 109 6.07 17.93 -12.38
C ILE A 109 5.71 16.60 -13.06
N PRO A 110 5.95 16.39 -14.37
CA PRO A 110 5.58 15.13 -15.04
C PRO A 110 6.37 13.91 -14.53
N MET A 111 7.52 14.14 -13.91
CA MET A 111 8.43 13.09 -13.41
C MET A 111 8.25 12.84 -11.90
N HIS A 112 7.49 13.68 -11.19
CA HIS A 112 7.34 13.58 -9.76
C HIS A 112 6.63 12.27 -9.33
N PRO A 113 7.22 11.43 -8.47
CA PRO A 113 6.61 10.15 -8.07
C PRO A 113 5.24 10.26 -7.37
N GLY A 114 4.93 11.41 -6.77
CA GLY A 114 3.62 11.71 -6.19
C GLY A 114 2.60 12.26 -7.18
N GLY A 115 2.94 12.32 -8.49
CA GLY A 115 2.14 12.96 -9.53
C GLY A 115 1.89 14.45 -9.24
N ASP A 116 0.69 14.91 -9.59
CA ASP A 116 0.23 16.30 -9.45
C ASP A 116 0.24 16.84 -8.01
N LYS A 117 0.52 16.02 -6.99
CA LYS A 117 0.62 16.48 -5.59
C LYS A 117 1.67 17.56 -5.37
N ILE A 118 2.72 17.61 -6.20
CA ILE A 118 3.70 18.71 -6.15
C ILE A 118 3.04 20.08 -6.42
N LEU A 119 1.94 20.12 -7.19
CA LEU A 119 1.18 21.34 -7.46
C LEU A 119 0.46 21.89 -6.23
N LEU A 120 0.31 21.09 -5.16
CA LEU A 120 -0.24 21.58 -3.89
C LEU A 120 0.65 22.65 -3.26
N ALA A 121 1.96 22.62 -3.57
CA ALA A 121 2.92 23.62 -3.13
C ALA A 121 3.14 24.75 -4.16
N ALA A 122 2.43 24.75 -5.30
CA ALA A 122 2.63 25.72 -6.36
C ALA A 122 2.42 27.16 -5.84
N GLY A 123 3.44 28.00 -6.01
CA GLY A 123 3.47 29.38 -5.52
C GLY A 123 3.72 29.51 -4.01
N ALA A 124 4.11 28.42 -3.33
CA ALA A 124 4.25 28.34 -1.88
C ALA A 124 5.46 27.49 -1.45
N ALA A 125 5.67 27.39 -0.13
CA ALA A 125 6.72 26.56 0.45
C ALA A 125 6.39 25.07 0.38
N VAL A 126 7.38 24.23 0.05
CA VAL A 126 7.25 22.77 0.14
C VAL A 126 7.46 22.25 1.56
N ASP A 127 8.04 23.05 2.47
CA ASP A 127 8.34 22.67 3.85
C ASP A 127 7.15 21.99 4.58
N PRO A 128 5.90 22.52 4.54
CA PRO A 128 4.76 21.88 5.19
C PRO A 128 4.42 20.49 4.60
N PHE A 129 4.62 20.31 3.30
CA PHE A 129 4.37 19.03 2.63
C PHE A 129 5.48 18.02 2.92
N TRP A 130 6.74 18.48 2.92
CA TRP A 130 7.89 17.64 3.24
C TRP A 130 7.98 17.28 4.73
N ALA A 131 7.39 18.11 5.61
CA ALA A 131 7.17 17.74 6.99
C ALA A 131 6.38 16.43 7.09
N LEU A 132 5.34 16.27 6.27
CA LEU A 132 4.50 15.07 6.20
C LEU A 132 5.12 13.90 5.44
N TYR A 133 5.91 14.17 4.40
CA TYR A 133 6.48 13.15 3.53
C TYR A 133 8.00 13.13 3.63
N SER A 134 8.54 12.43 4.65
CA SER A 134 9.98 12.39 4.95
C SER A 134 10.84 11.85 3.80
N GLN A 135 10.26 11.09 2.88
CA GLN A 135 10.90 10.62 1.65
C GLN A 135 11.47 11.73 0.76
N HIS A 136 11.06 13.00 0.94
CA HIS A 136 11.67 14.13 0.24
C HIS A 136 12.89 14.73 0.95
N LYS A 137 13.22 14.27 2.16
CA LYS A 137 14.34 14.78 2.97
C LYS A 137 15.62 13.97 2.79
N THR A 138 15.70 13.06 1.82
CA THR A 138 16.94 12.33 1.51
C THR A 138 17.91 13.21 0.73
N ALA A 139 19.21 12.91 0.80
CA ALA A 139 20.24 13.71 0.14
C ALA A 139 20.03 13.77 -1.39
N GLU A 140 19.60 12.65 -1.98
CA GLU A 140 19.36 12.53 -3.42
C GLU A 140 18.19 13.43 -3.88
N VAL A 141 17.11 13.50 -3.11
CA VAL A 141 15.98 14.38 -3.45
C VAL A 141 16.34 15.86 -3.30
N LEU A 142 17.13 16.19 -2.27
CA LEU A 142 17.65 17.55 -2.09
C LEU A 142 18.57 17.97 -3.24
N GLU A 143 19.42 17.07 -3.72
CA GLU A 143 20.29 17.31 -4.87
C GLU A 143 19.48 17.52 -6.15
N ILE A 144 18.45 16.70 -6.39
CA ILE A 144 17.52 16.88 -7.51
C ILE A 144 16.85 18.26 -7.43
N LEU A 145 16.31 18.63 -6.26
CA LEU A 145 15.65 19.92 -6.06
C LEU A 145 16.61 21.09 -6.35
N GLU A 146 17.85 21.01 -5.90
CA GLU A 146 18.84 22.06 -6.10
C GLU A 146 19.17 22.30 -7.58
N GLY A 147 19.02 21.27 -8.43
CA GLY A 147 19.09 21.39 -9.88
C GLY A 147 18.06 22.34 -10.50
N TYR A 148 16.96 22.61 -9.80
CA TYR A 148 15.86 23.49 -10.23
C TYR A 148 15.89 24.88 -9.59
N ARG A 149 16.95 25.22 -8.83
CA ARG A 149 17.03 26.51 -8.12
C ARG A 149 17.19 27.67 -9.11
N ILE A 150 16.29 28.64 -9.00
CA ILE A 150 16.31 29.88 -9.80
C ILE A 150 16.62 31.13 -8.97
N GLY A 151 16.53 31.04 -7.65
CA GLY A 151 16.63 32.22 -6.78
C GLY A 151 16.76 31.92 -5.30
N ARG A 152 16.72 33.01 -4.54
CA ARG A 152 16.60 32.98 -3.08
C ARG A 152 15.39 33.78 -2.61
N LEU A 153 14.76 33.33 -1.53
CA LEU A 153 13.63 34.00 -0.91
C LEU A 153 14.14 35.08 0.06
N ASP A 154 13.49 36.24 0.12
CA ASP A 154 13.81 37.29 1.10
C ASP A 154 13.85 36.68 2.51
N VAL A 155 14.89 37.03 3.29
CA VAL A 155 15.12 36.49 4.64
C VAL A 155 13.89 36.68 5.54
N LYS A 156 13.13 37.77 5.34
CA LYS A 156 11.89 38.03 6.09
C LYS A 156 10.73 37.10 5.72
N ASP A 157 10.77 36.55 4.51
CA ASP A 157 9.77 35.67 3.93
C ASP A 157 10.14 34.19 4.09
N VAL A 158 11.37 33.87 4.52
CA VAL A 158 11.80 32.51 4.86
C VAL A 158 10.89 31.97 5.99
N PRO A 159 10.16 30.87 5.75
CA PRO A 159 9.31 30.27 6.77
C PRO A 159 10.11 29.92 8.02
N LYS A 160 9.56 30.22 9.20
CA LYS A 160 10.11 29.68 10.45
C LYS A 160 9.96 28.16 10.44
N ALA A 161 10.90 27.45 11.05
CA ALA A 161 10.80 26.01 11.19
C ALA A 161 9.50 25.65 11.93
N GLU A 162 8.57 25.03 11.22
CA GLU A 162 7.33 24.51 11.78
C GLU A 162 7.64 23.39 12.80
N PRO A 163 6.85 23.26 13.88
CA PRO A 163 6.96 22.11 14.77
C PRO A 163 6.78 20.82 13.97
N ASP A 164 7.49 19.76 14.37
CA ASP A 164 7.33 18.44 13.75
C ASP A 164 5.87 17.98 13.90
N ALA A 165 5.17 17.87 12.76
CA ALA A 165 3.75 17.53 12.71
C ALA A 165 3.45 16.14 13.33
N PHE A 166 4.47 15.29 13.47
CA PHE A 166 4.37 13.95 14.09
C PHE A 166 4.81 13.91 15.55
N SER A 167 5.10 15.05 16.18
CA SER A 167 5.59 15.10 17.57
C SER A 167 4.62 14.50 18.59
N ASN A 168 3.31 14.55 18.31
CA ASN A 168 2.25 14.00 19.17
C ASN A 168 1.78 12.60 18.74
N ASP A 169 2.47 11.97 17.80
CA ASP A 169 2.17 10.59 17.43
C ASP A 169 2.41 9.65 18.64
N PRO A 170 1.60 8.60 18.83
CA PRO A 170 1.77 7.67 19.94
C PRO A 170 3.09 6.91 19.89
N GLU A 171 3.53 6.39 21.03
CA GLU A 171 4.60 5.39 21.08
C GLU A 171 4.09 4.04 20.55
N ARG A 172 4.97 3.27 19.90
CA ARG A 172 4.63 1.97 19.31
C ARG A 172 5.56 0.88 19.82
N HIS A 173 5.07 -0.35 19.74
CA HIS A 173 5.84 -1.51 20.16
C HIS A 173 7.11 -1.67 19.31
N PRO A 174 8.29 -1.87 19.92
CA PRO A 174 9.57 -1.89 19.20
C PRO A 174 9.76 -3.12 18.29
N ALA A 175 8.95 -4.18 18.48
CA ALA A 175 9.00 -5.35 17.60
C ALA A 175 8.39 -5.10 16.22
N LEU A 176 7.61 -4.03 16.01
CA LEU A 176 7.02 -3.74 14.71
C LEU A 176 8.10 -3.50 13.65
N LEU A 177 7.89 -4.07 12.46
CA LEU A 177 8.77 -3.88 11.31
C LEU A 177 8.42 -2.54 10.64
N VAL A 178 9.12 -1.48 11.05
CA VAL A 178 8.89 -0.11 10.56
C VAL A 178 9.31 0.01 9.09
N ARG A 179 8.33 0.30 8.22
CA ARG A 179 8.54 0.57 6.78
C ARG A 179 8.69 2.05 6.49
N ASN A 180 8.08 2.90 7.31
CA ASN A 180 8.28 4.34 7.29
C ASN A 180 7.98 4.93 8.67
N ALA A 181 8.83 5.85 9.15
CA ALA A 181 8.62 6.48 10.45
C ALA A 181 7.61 7.64 10.41
N LYS A 182 7.58 8.42 9.31
CA LYS A 182 6.77 9.65 9.18
C LYS A 182 6.19 9.83 7.76
N PRO A 183 4.90 9.56 7.55
CA PRO A 183 3.93 9.04 8.52
C PRO A 183 4.26 7.60 8.95
N PHE A 184 3.87 7.23 10.18
CA PHE A 184 4.19 5.91 10.72
C PHE A 184 3.48 4.79 9.96
N ASN A 185 4.27 3.84 9.43
CA ASN A 185 3.81 2.65 8.74
C ASN A 185 4.68 1.47 9.14
N ALA A 186 4.08 0.43 9.72
CA ALA A 186 4.78 -0.75 10.20
C ALA A 186 3.91 -2.00 10.12
N GLU A 187 4.54 -3.16 9.99
CA GLU A 187 3.86 -4.46 9.95
C GLU A 187 4.31 -5.37 11.11
N SER A 188 3.47 -6.34 11.46
CA SER A 188 3.80 -7.31 12.53
C SER A 188 4.92 -8.23 12.06
N PRO A 189 5.88 -8.64 12.91
CA PRO A 189 6.80 -9.70 12.53
C PRO A 189 6.03 -10.96 12.06
N PRO A 190 6.36 -11.55 10.90
CA PRO A 190 5.66 -12.74 10.41
C PRO A 190 5.61 -13.86 11.44
N SER A 191 6.71 -14.11 12.14
CA SER A 191 6.82 -15.15 13.17
C SER A 191 5.86 -14.98 14.35
N LEU A 192 5.30 -13.78 14.57
CA LEU A 192 4.34 -13.50 15.64
C LEU A 192 2.89 -13.39 15.14
N LEU A 193 2.69 -13.36 13.81
CA LEU A 193 1.38 -13.06 13.24
C LEU A 193 0.35 -14.17 13.50
N THR A 194 0.83 -15.42 13.63
CA THR A 194 -0.01 -16.63 13.80
C THR A 194 -0.04 -17.15 15.24
N ASP A 195 0.61 -16.46 16.19
CA ASP A 195 0.61 -16.84 17.62
C ASP A 195 -0.77 -16.63 18.28
N HIS A 196 -1.55 -15.70 17.75
CA HIS A 196 -2.89 -15.38 18.22
C HIS A 196 -3.87 -15.26 17.06
N PHE A 197 -5.07 -15.83 17.22
CA PHE A 197 -6.13 -15.68 16.22
C PHE A 197 -6.56 -14.22 16.03
N TYR A 198 -6.65 -13.46 17.12
CA TYR A 198 -6.79 -12.01 17.09
C TYR A 198 -5.44 -11.37 17.39
N THR A 199 -4.95 -10.55 16.46
CA THR A 199 -3.66 -9.87 16.59
C THR A 199 -3.72 -8.89 17.77
N PRO A 200 -2.77 -8.96 18.73
CA PRO A 200 -2.67 -7.98 19.80
C PRO A 200 -2.60 -6.54 19.25
N ASN A 201 -3.26 -5.60 19.94
CA ASN A 201 -3.43 -4.22 19.47
C ASN A 201 -2.09 -3.52 19.18
N GLU A 202 -1.08 -3.81 19.99
CA GLU A 202 0.29 -3.27 19.93
C GLU A 202 1.09 -3.83 18.75
N LEU A 203 0.67 -4.98 18.22
CA LEU A 203 1.28 -5.66 17.08
C LEU A 203 0.47 -5.52 15.79
N PHE A 204 -0.79 -5.06 15.86
CA PHE A 204 -1.63 -4.85 14.70
C PHE A 204 -0.97 -3.86 13.73
N PHE A 205 -0.88 -4.23 12.45
CA PHE A 205 -0.15 -3.41 11.46
C PHE A 205 -0.68 -1.97 11.40
N VAL A 206 0.23 -1.00 11.29
CA VAL A 206 -0.13 0.42 11.24
C VAL A 206 0.12 0.97 9.84
N ARG A 207 -0.90 1.62 9.27
CA ARG A 207 -0.78 2.38 8.03
C ARG A 207 -1.35 3.78 8.24
N ASN A 208 -0.48 4.77 8.37
CA ASN A 208 -0.86 6.19 8.44
C ASN A 208 -0.42 6.92 7.17
N HIS A 209 -1.29 7.75 6.59
CA HIS A 209 -0.93 8.66 5.51
C HIS A 209 -0.46 10.03 6.04
N LEU A 210 -0.91 10.37 7.25
CA LEU A 210 -0.82 11.66 7.89
C LEU A 210 -0.52 11.47 9.39
N PRO A 211 -0.18 12.53 10.13
CA PRO A 211 0.00 12.48 11.58
C PRO A 211 -1.23 11.95 12.29
N VAL A 212 -1.03 11.30 13.44
CA VAL A 212 -2.12 10.78 14.25
C VAL A 212 -2.78 11.95 14.98
N PRO A 213 -4.09 12.20 14.77
CA PRO A 213 -4.80 13.24 15.50
C PRO A 213 -4.69 13.04 17.02
N ASP A 214 -4.58 14.15 17.76
CA ASP A 214 -4.69 14.18 19.21
C ASP A 214 -6.12 14.60 19.58
N ILE A 215 -6.98 13.61 19.81
CA ILE A 215 -8.42 13.80 20.00
C ILE A 215 -8.77 13.29 21.39
N LYS A 216 -9.38 14.15 22.21
CA LYS A 216 -10.07 13.73 23.41
C LYS A 216 -11.44 13.17 23.05
N THR A 217 -11.78 12.01 23.60
CA THR A 217 -13.01 11.29 23.29
C THR A 217 -14.26 12.12 23.55
N GLU A 218 -14.26 12.89 24.64
CA GLU A 218 -15.36 13.77 25.07
C GLU A 218 -15.59 14.97 24.13
N ASP A 219 -14.55 15.41 23.42
CA ASP A 219 -14.62 16.52 22.47
C ASP A 219 -14.99 16.05 21.06
N HIS A 220 -14.93 14.75 20.80
CA HIS A 220 -15.16 14.18 19.49
C HIS A 220 -16.65 14.10 19.13
N LYS A 221 -16.96 14.54 17.91
CA LYS A 221 -18.30 14.46 17.30
C LYS A 221 -18.23 13.77 15.96
N LEU A 222 -19.17 12.85 15.76
CA LEU A 222 -19.47 12.23 14.48
C LEU A 222 -20.64 12.96 13.83
N THR A 223 -20.39 13.58 12.68
CA THR A 223 -21.43 14.20 11.86
C THR A 223 -21.93 13.21 10.80
N VAL A 224 -23.25 13.04 10.67
CA VAL A 224 -23.87 12.29 9.57
C VAL A 224 -24.68 13.27 8.71
N GLU A 225 -24.35 13.36 7.42
CA GLU A 225 -24.94 14.30 6.48
C GLU A 225 -25.80 13.57 5.43
N THR A 226 -27.03 14.04 5.24
CA THR A 226 -27.98 13.55 4.23
C THR A 226 -27.70 14.14 2.85
N LEU A 227 -28.32 13.60 1.80
CA LEU A 227 -28.16 14.07 0.43
C LEU A 227 -28.53 15.56 0.24
N ASN A 228 -29.39 16.09 1.13
CA ASN A 228 -29.88 17.47 1.06
C ASN A 228 -29.06 18.41 1.98
N GLY A 229 -27.93 17.94 2.53
CA GLY A 229 -27.05 18.71 3.42
C GLY A 229 -27.54 18.85 4.86
N LYS A 230 -28.61 18.15 5.27
CA LYS A 230 -29.04 18.12 6.68
C LYS A 230 -28.07 17.26 7.47
N THR A 231 -27.67 17.70 8.65
CA THR A 231 -26.74 16.96 9.52
C THR A 231 -27.40 16.52 10.83
N ILE A 232 -26.89 15.42 11.38
CA ILE A 232 -26.97 15.09 12.81
C ILE A 232 -25.55 14.99 13.35
N ASP A 233 -25.34 15.43 14.59
CA ASP A 233 -24.06 15.28 15.29
C ASP A 233 -24.27 14.38 16.50
N LEU A 234 -23.36 13.43 16.68
CA LEU A 234 -23.39 12.47 17.79
C LEU A 234 -22.03 12.49 18.50
N SER A 235 -22.03 12.66 19.81
CA SER A 235 -20.86 12.37 20.64
C SER A 235 -20.60 10.85 20.71
N VAL A 236 -19.38 10.47 21.07
CA VAL A 236 -19.03 9.06 21.31
C VAL A 236 -19.91 8.43 22.40
N ASP A 237 -20.22 9.20 23.44
CA ASP A 237 -21.07 8.80 24.55
C ASP A 237 -22.53 8.56 24.12
N GLU A 238 -23.07 9.42 23.26
CA GLU A 238 -24.41 9.24 22.69
C GLU A 238 -24.45 8.00 21.79
N LEU A 239 -23.42 7.76 20.98
CA LEU A 239 -23.31 6.55 20.16
C LEU A 239 -23.35 5.28 21.03
N LYS A 240 -22.58 5.24 22.12
CA LYS A 240 -22.51 4.10 23.04
C LYS A 240 -23.85 3.87 23.80
N LYS A 241 -24.60 4.93 24.13
CA LYS A 241 -25.84 4.84 24.92
C LYS A 241 -27.10 4.63 24.07
N LYS A 242 -27.18 5.27 22.90
CA LYS A 242 -28.40 5.32 22.08
C LYS A 242 -28.58 4.06 21.22
N TYR A 243 -27.50 3.44 20.77
CA TYR A 243 -27.56 2.34 19.82
C TYR A 243 -27.09 1.02 20.44
N LYS A 244 -27.64 -0.07 19.91
CA LYS A 244 -27.19 -1.42 20.27
C LYS A 244 -25.75 -1.63 19.81
N SER A 245 -24.91 -2.13 20.71
CA SER A 245 -23.54 -2.56 20.38
C SER A 245 -23.54 -3.86 19.57
N TYR A 246 -22.68 -3.92 18.56
CA TYR A 246 -22.41 -5.10 17.75
C TYR A 246 -20.92 -5.37 17.73
N THR A 247 -20.57 -6.64 17.89
CA THR A 247 -19.18 -7.12 17.89
C THR A 247 -18.96 -8.04 16.68
N ILE A 248 -17.84 -7.86 15.98
CA ILE A 248 -17.50 -8.66 14.80
C ILE A 248 -15.98 -8.88 14.68
N GLY A 249 -15.57 -10.12 14.49
CA GLY A 249 -14.20 -10.46 14.09
C GLY A 249 -13.97 -10.12 12.63
N SER A 250 -13.00 -9.26 12.32
CA SER A 250 -12.70 -8.90 10.93
C SER A 250 -11.23 -8.55 10.72
N VAL A 251 -10.72 -9.06 9.60
CA VAL A 251 -9.43 -8.67 9.04
C VAL A 251 -9.47 -7.28 8.45
N ILE A 252 -8.39 -6.54 8.67
CA ILE A 252 -8.03 -5.40 7.83
C ILE A 252 -6.78 -5.77 7.05
N GLN A 253 -6.83 -5.70 5.72
CA GLN A 253 -5.69 -5.91 4.84
C GLN A 253 -5.41 -4.67 4.00
N CYS A 254 -4.17 -4.21 3.99
CA CYS A 254 -3.73 -3.13 3.10
C CYS A 254 -3.76 -3.59 1.64
N ALA A 255 -4.19 -2.71 0.73
CA ALA A 255 -4.11 -2.93 -0.73
C ALA A 255 -2.69 -3.28 -1.20
N GLY A 256 -1.67 -2.82 -0.48
CA GLY A 256 -0.27 -3.05 -0.79
C GLY A 256 0.36 -4.24 -0.08
N ASN A 257 -0.40 -5.10 0.60
CA ASN A 257 0.19 -6.26 1.26
C ASN A 257 0.95 -7.11 0.23
N ARG A 258 2.14 -7.60 0.61
CA ARG A 258 3.09 -8.31 -0.28
C ARG A 258 3.54 -7.52 -1.51
N ARG A 259 3.62 -6.18 -1.43
CA ARG A 259 4.16 -5.33 -2.50
C ARG A 259 5.61 -5.67 -2.82
N ALA A 260 6.42 -6.00 -1.80
CA ALA A 260 7.84 -6.34 -1.99
C ALA A 260 8.01 -7.53 -2.95
N ASP A 261 7.19 -8.57 -2.82
CA ASP A 261 7.19 -9.73 -3.71
C ASP A 261 6.90 -9.32 -5.17
N MET A 262 5.90 -8.48 -5.40
CA MET A 262 5.58 -8.00 -6.75
C MET A 262 6.75 -7.15 -7.32
N ASN A 263 7.42 -6.37 -6.47
CA ASN A 263 8.58 -5.56 -6.85
C ASN A 263 9.77 -6.40 -7.30
N GLN A 264 9.96 -7.61 -6.73
CA GLN A 264 11.01 -8.54 -7.16
C GLN A 264 10.80 -9.02 -8.60
N TYR A 265 9.54 -9.18 -9.03
CA TYR A 265 9.23 -9.52 -10.41
C TYR A 265 9.47 -8.33 -11.36
N LYS A 266 8.91 -7.17 -11.02
CA LYS A 266 9.07 -5.93 -11.80
C LYS A 266 8.81 -4.73 -10.91
N LYS A 267 9.67 -3.70 -11.00
CA LYS A 267 9.63 -2.50 -10.14
C LYS A 267 8.24 -1.87 -10.06
N VAL A 268 7.81 -1.52 -8.84
CA VAL A 268 6.52 -0.88 -8.53
C VAL A 268 6.70 0.38 -7.67
N GLN A 269 5.61 1.10 -7.42
CA GLN A 269 5.56 2.30 -6.58
C GLN A 269 4.78 2.07 -5.28
N GLY A 270 5.35 2.46 -4.14
CA GLY A 270 4.69 2.45 -2.83
C GLY A 270 5.57 1.87 -1.71
N LEU A 271 5.01 1.78 -0.51
CA LEU A 271 5.69 1.19 0.65
C LEU A 271 5.95 -0.31 0.42
N MET A 272 7.18 -0.76 0.62
CA MET A 272 7.57 -2.16 0.39
C MET A 272 7.16 -3.05 1.58
N TRP A 273 5.86 -3.36 1.65
CA TRP A 273 5.33 -4.34 2.57
C TRP A 273 5.76 -5.75 2.16
N GLU A 274 6.29 -6.53 3.10
CA GLU A 274 6.84 -7.87 2.82
C GLU A 274 5.75 -8.96 2.85
N GLY A 275 4.81 -8.89 3.80
CA GLY A 275 3.67 -9.80 3.74
C GLY A 275 2.67 -9.75 4.88
N THR A 276 2.88 -8.85 5.83
CA THR A 276 2.09 -8.80 7.06
C THR A 276 1.40 -7.45 7.24
N ALA A 277 1.15 -6.73 6.15
CA ALA A 277 0.26 -5.57 6.12
C ALA A 277 -1.22 -6.01 6.17
N ILE A 278 -1.52 -6.88 7.13
CA ILE A 278 -2.77 -7.55 7.42
C ILE A 278 -2.79 -7.90 8.92
N SER A 279 -3.92 -7.70 9.57
CA SER A 279 -4.12 -8.14 10.96
C SER A 279 -5.61 -8.40 11.20
N ASN A 280 -5.92 -9.23 12.20
CA ASN A 280 -7.27 -9.62 12.55
C ASN A 280 -7.61 -9.11 13.96
N ALA A 281 -8.78 -8.51 14.15
CA ALA A 281 -9.24 -8.04 15.46
C ALA A 281 -10.75 -8.23 15.62
N GLU A 282 -11.17 -8.28 16.87
CA GLU A 282 -12.57 -8.16 17.23
C GLU A 282 -12.93 -6.67 17.36
N TRP A 283 -13.94 -6.21 16.63
CA TRP A 283 -14.35 -4.81 16.60
C TRP A 283 -15.74 -4.66 17.20
N THR A 284 -15.92 -3.72 18.13
CA THR A 284 -17.23 -3.41 18.71
C THR A 284 -17.65 -1.98 18.41
N GLY A 285 -18.90 -1.82 18.00
CA GLY A 285 -19.43 -0.54 17.54
C GLY A 285 -20.92 -0.52 17.31
N VAL A 286 -21.37 0.50 16.58
CA VAL A 286 -22.76 0.65 16.12
C VAL A 286 -22.83 0.32 14.64
N ARG A 287 -23.88 -0.40 14.20
CA ARG A 287 -24.13 -0.64 12.78
C ARG A 287 -24.32 0.65 12.02
N LEU A 288 -23.59 0.80 10.91
CA LEU A 288 -23.71 1.96 10.03
C LEU A 288 -25.14 2.12 9.51
N ARG A 289 -25.80 1.02 9.14
CA ARG A 289 -27.20 1.04 8.70
C ARG A 289 -28.14 1.69 9.74
N ASP A 290 -27.95 1.38 11.02
CA ASP A 290 -28.82 1.86 12.09
C ASP A 290 -28.58 3.38 12.33
N LEU A 291 -27.33 3.84 12.18
CA LEU A 291 -27.00 5.28 12.20
C LEU A 291 -27.63 6.04 11.03
N LEU A 292 -27.53 5.50 9.82
CA LEU A 292 -28.11 6.11 8.62
C LEU A 292 -29.64 6.21 8.75
N ALA A 293 -30.30 5.13 9.19
CA ALA A 293 -31.75 5.12 9.39
C ALA A 293 -32.20 6.16 10.43
N ASP A 294 -31.48 6.29 11.55
CA ASP A 294 -31.78 7.28 12.59
C ASP A 294 -31.53 8.73 12.13
N ALA A 295 -30.59 8.95 11.20
CA ALA A 295 -30.42 10.24 10.52
C ALA A 295 -31.56 10.57 9.52
N GLY A 296 -32.53 9.66 9.33
CA GLY A 296 -33.63 9.79 8.39
C GLY A 296 -33.23 9.49 6.94
N ILE A 297 -32.15 8.73 6.73
CA ILE A 297 -31.67 8.32 5.42
C ILE A 297 -32.32 6.99 5.05
N ASP A 298 -33.05 6.96 3.93
CA ASP A 298 -33.50 5.71 3.34
C ASP A 298 -32.34 5.03 2.60
N VAL A 299 -31.83 3.94 3.19
CA VAL A 299 -30.72 3.15 2.63
C VAL A 299 -31.12 2.36 1.37
N PHE A 300 -32.38 2.43 0.96
CA PHE A 300 -32.90 1.89 -0.30
C PHE A 300 -33.23 2.98 -1.34
N ASP A 301 -33.01 4.27 -1.03
CA ASP A 301 -33.17 5.34 -2.02
C ASP A 301 -32.15 5.14 -3.15
N GLU A 302 -32.65 4.92 -4.36
CA GLU A 302 -31.81 4.66 -5.53
C GLU A 302 -30.92 5.84 -5.91
N LYS A 303 -31.18 7.06 -5.45
CA LYS A 303 -30.27 8.19 -5.64
C LYS A 303 -28.99 8.01 -4.83
N ILE A 304 -29.09 7.40 -3.65
CA ILE A 304 -27.94 7.24 -2.76
C ILE A 304 -27.13 6.01 -3.20
N LYS A 305 -26.04 6.26 -3.91
CA LYS A 305 -25.17 5.20 -4.44
C LYS A 305 -23.98 4.90 -3.54
N HIS A 306 -23.53 5.87 -2.74
CA HIS A 306 -22.31 5.78 -1.94
C HIS A 306 -22.46 6.40 -0.56
N VAL A 307 -21.65 5.91 0.37
CA VAL A 307 -21.42 6.50 1.68
C VAL A 307 -19.95 6.88 1.79
N HIS A 308 -19.68 8.17 2.00
CA HIS A 308 -18.35 8.72 2.19
C HIS A 308 -18.02 8.75 3.67
N PHE A 309 -16.73 8.68 3.96
CA PHE A 309 -16.15 8.74 5.29
C PHE A 309 -14.98 9.72 5.26
N GLU A 310 -14.92 10.64 6.22
CA GLU A 310 -13.78 11.53 6.43
C GLU A 310 -13.16 11.32 7.81
N GLY A 311 -11.83 11.29 7.86
CA GLY A 311 -11.05 11.28 9.09
C GLY A 311 -10.75 12.68 9.61
N CYS A 312 -10.30 12.75 10.87
CA CYS A 312 -9.74 13.97 11.47
C CYS A 312 -8.32 14.29 10.99
N ASP A 313 -7.61 13.31 10.41
CA ASP A 313 -6.28 13.53 9.86
C ASP A 313 -6.35 14.33 8.56
N VAL A 314 -5.70 15.50 8.56
CA VAL A 314 -5.70 16.45 7.43
C VAL A 314 -4.29 16.67 6.90
N ASP A 315 -4.20 16.87 5.59
CA ASP A 315 -2.95 17.30 4.94
C ASP A 315 -2.72 18.82 5.19
N PRO A 316 -1.60 19.42 4.71
CA PRO A 316 -1.30 20.83 5.01
C PRO A 316 -2.27 21.82 4.36
N THR A 317 -3.07 21.35 3.39
CA THR A 317 -4.14 22.13 2.75
C THR A 317 -5.44 22.08 3.54
N GLY A 318 -5.49 21.31 4.62
CA GLY A 318 -6.71 21.05 5.40
C GLY A 318 -7.60 19.96 4.80
N THR A 319 -7.14 19.24 3.79
CA THR A 319 -7.92 18.18 3.14
C THR A 319 -7.84 16.89 3.98
N PRO A 320 -8.97 16.32 4.43
CA PRO A 320 -8.98 15.12 5.27
C PRO A 320 -8.68 13.85 4.48
N TYR A 321 -8.17 12.82 5.15
CA TYR A 321 -8.28 11.46 4.60
C TYR A 321 -9.75 11.11 4.37
N GLY A 322 -10.07 10.70 3.14
CA GLY A 322 -11.42 10.36 2.74
C GLY A 322 -11.49 9.10 1.88
N ALA A 323 -12.56 8.34 2.04
CA ALA A 323 -12.89 7.20 1.19
C ALA A 323 -14.41 7.02 1.10
N SER A 324 -14.86 6.12 0.23
CA SER A 324 -16.28 5.74 0.17
C SER A 324 -16.49 4.27 -0.13
N ILE A 325 -17.63 3.76 0.30
CA ILE A 325 -18.16 2.44 -0.06
C ILE A 325 -19.49 2.58 -0.79
N PRO A 326 -19.90 1.62 -1.63
CA PRO A 326 -21.25 1.58 -2.18
C PRO A 326 -22.32 1.49 -1.07
N MET A 327 -23.48 2.10 -1.28
CA MET A 327 -24.61 2.03 -0.34
C MET A 327 -25.02 0.57 -0.08
N GLU A 328 -24.94 -0.30 -1.09
CA GLU A 328 -25.19 -1.74 -0.95
C GLU A 328 -24.34 -2.37 0.17
N LYS A 329 -23.07 -1.97 0.26
CA LYS A 329 -22.18 -2.44 1.32
C LYS A 329 -22.51 -1.76 2.65
N ALA A 330 -22.77 -0.45 2.64
CA ALA A 330 -23.05 0.33 3.84
C ALA A 330 -24.31 -0.12 4.59
N ARG A 331 -25.32 -0.61 3.87
CA ARG A 331 -26.56 -1.14 4.45
C ARG A 331 -26.44 -2.59 4.96
N GLY A 332 -25.28 -3.22 4.78
CA GLY A 332 -24.97 -4.54 5.33
C GLY A 332 -25.04 -4.55 6.86
N ASN A 333 -25.24 -5.74 7.44
CA ASN A 333 -25.35 -5.92 8.89
C ASN A 333 -23.97 -5.89 9.60
N GLU A 334 -22.90 -5.99 8.84
CA GLU A 334 -21.52 -6.16 9.30
C GLU A 334 -20.74 -4.85 9.38
N VAL A 335 -21.17 -3.79 8.66
CA VAL A 335 -20.46 -2.51 8.64
C VAL A 335 -20.79 -1.74 9.91
N ILE A 336 -19.75 -1.38 10.68
CA ILE A 336 -19.91 -0.69 11.96
C ILE A 336 -19.05 0.57 12.03
N VAL A 337 -19.51 1.53 12.80
CA VAL A 337 -18.67 2.58 13.41
C VAL A 337 -18.19 2.04 14.75
N ALA A 338 -16.94 1.61 14.79
CA ALA A 338 -16.31 0.98 15.94
C ALA A 338 -15.73 2.00 16.91
N TYR A 339 -15.84 1.68 18.20
CA TYR A 339 -15.22 2.41 19.32
C TYR A 339 -14.38 1.50 20.23
N HIS A 340 -14.49 0.17 20.13
CA HIS A 340 -13.57 -0.78 20.77
C HIS A 340 -12.88 -1.70 19.73
N MET A 341 -11.66 -2.11 20.07
CA MET A 341 -10.82 -3.07 19.34
C MET A 341 -10.26 -4.08 20.35
N ASN A 342 -10.53 -5.37 20.15
CA ASN A 342 -10.15 -6.47 21.06
C ASN A 342 -10.59 -6.20 22.52
N GLY A 343 -11.83 -5.75 22.69
CA GLY A 343 -12.45 -5.55 24.01
C GLY A 343 -12.04 -4.27 24.76
N VAL A 344 -11.13 -3.45 24.22
CA VAL A 344 -10.71 -2.17 24.82
C VAL A 344 -10.99 -0.99 23.89
N ASP A 345 -10.98 0.25 24.40
CA ASP A 345 -11.05 1.44 23.55
C ASP A 345 -9.99 1.42 22.45
N ILE A 346 -10.36 1.84 21.25
CA ILE A 346 -9.48 1.80 20.08
C ILE A 346 -8.19 2.59 20.38
N PRO A 347 -6.99 2.01 20.16
CA PRO A 347 -5.74 2.75 20.30
C PRO A 347 -5.62 3.89 19.28
N ARG A 348 -4.86 4.95 19.62
CA ARG A 348 -4.73 6.16 18.77
C ARG A 348 -4.31 5.85 17.33
N ASP A 349 -3.29 5.01 17.11
CA ASP A 349 -2.87 4.62 15.75
C ASP A 349 -3.97 3.91 14.94
N HIS A 350 -4.92 3.28 15.62
CA HIS A 350 -5.97 2.47 15.00
C HIS A 350 -7.28 3.24 14.85
N GLY A 351 -7.32 4.53 15.19
CA GLY A 351 -8.43 5.41 14.85
C GLY A 351 -9.25 5.91 16.03
N ALA A 352 -8.70 5.95 17.24
CA ALA A 352 -9.40 6.48 18.41
C ALA A 352 -9.98 7.89 18.16
N PRO A 353 -11.20 8.20 18.63
CA PRO A 353 -12.10 7.32 19.36
C PRO A 353 -13.03 6.48 18.46
N LEU A 354 -13.17 6.86 17.17
CA LEU A 354 -14.09 6.21 16.23
C LEU A 354 -13.40 5.86 14.92
N ARG A 355 -13.71 4.69 14.38
CA ARG A 355 -13.37 4.34 12.99
C ARG A 355 -14.51 3.61 12.32
N VAL A 356 -14.54 3.63 10.99
CA VAL A 356 -15.40 2.69 10.27
C VAL A 356 -14.66 1.37 10.06
N ILE A 357 -15.37 0.27 10.30
CA ILE A 357 -14.97 -1.10 9.96
C ILE A 357 -15.89 -1.58 8.85
N VAL A 358 -15.28 -1.98 7.73
CA VAL A 358 -15.98 -2.45 6.53
C VAL A 358 -15.51 -3.87 6.23
N PRO A 359 -16.07 -4.89 6.90
CA PRO A 359 -15.60 -6.26 6.80
C PRO A 359 -15.58 -6.78 5.35
N GLY A 360 -14.49 -7.42 4.93
CA GLY A 360 -14.34 -7.94 3.56
C GLY A 360 -13.82 -6.91 2.53
N ASN A 361 -13.72 -5.62 2.89
CA ASN A 361 -13.18 -4.58 2.02
C ASN A 361 -11.73 -4.23 2.39
N VAL A 362 -11.00 -3.73 1.39
CA VAL A 362 -9.62 -3.26 1.55
C VAL A 362 -9.51 -2.19 2.63
N GLY A 363 -8.43 -2.22 3.41
CA GLY A 363 -8.24 -1.35 4.57
C GLY A 363 -8.29 0.15 4.26
N ALA A 364 -8.05 0.56 3.02
CA ALA A 364 -8.17 1.95 2.59
C ALA A 364 -9.58 2.52 2.76
N ARG A 365 -10.63 1.69 2.75
CA ARG A 365 -12.03 2.12 2.93
C ARG A 365 -12.44 2.18 4.41
N GLN A 366 -11.58 1.69 5.30
CA GLN A 366 -11.82 1.59 6.74
C GLN A 366 -11.24 2.81 7.46
N VAL A 367 -11.80 3.99 7.17
CA VAL A 367 -11.36 5.31 7.65
C VAL A 367 -11.25 5.35 9.17
N LYS A 368 -10.09 5.82 9.64
CA LYS A 368 -9.75 6.02 11.04
C LYS A 368 -10.06 7.44 11.48
N TRP A 369 -10.16 7.67 12.79
CA TRP A 369 -10.43 9.00 13.36
C TRP A 369 -11.68 9.63 12.72
N LEU A 370 -12.72 8.83 12.54
CA LEU A 370 -13.89 9.13 11.73
C LEU A 370 -14.65 10.32 12.30
N ARG A 371 -14.70 11.42 11.56
CA ARG A 371 -15.45 12.63 11.96
C ARG A 371 -16.76 12.83 11.21
N LYS A 372 -16.85 12.31 9.98
CA LYS A 372 -17.98 12.62 9.09
C LYS A 372 -18.38 11.44 8.22
N ILE A 373 -19.69 11.22 8.10
CA ILE A 373 -20.34 10.28 7.19
C ILE A 373 -21.25 11.09 6.27
N ILE A 374 -21.16 10.86 4.96
CA ILE A 374 -21.94 11.62 3.97
C ILE A 374 -22.56 10.64 2.98
N VAL A 375 -23.86 10.74 2.71
CA VAL A 375 -24.47 9.98 1.61
C VAL A 375 -24.41 10.76 0.30
N SER A 376 -24.14 10.05 -0.80
CA SER A 376 -23.89 10.69 -2.09
C SER A 376 -24.33 9.82 -3.27
N GLU A 377 -24.60 10.48 -4.40
CA GLU A 377 -24.83 9.86 -5.70
C GLU A 377 -23.54 9.31 -6.35
N LYS A 378 -22.35 9.74 -5.88
CA LYS A 378 -21.05 9.43 -6.48
C LYS A 378 -20.05 8.95 -5.45
N GLU A 379 -18.94 8.34 -5.89
CA GLU A 379 -17.80 8.05 -5.02
C GLU A 379 -17.24 9.32 -4.37
N SER A 380 -16.53 9.17 -3.25
CA SER A 380 -15.80 10.27 -2.61
C SER A 380 -14.80 10.91 -3.59
N ASP A 381 -14.77 12.23 -3.65
CA ASP A 381 -13.83 13.00 -4.49
C ASP A 381 -12.39 13.01 -3.94
N SER A 382 -12.18 12.41 -2.77
CA SER A 382 -10.87 12.23 -2.15
C SER A 382 -9.84 11.65 -3.12
N HIS A 383 -8.61 12.18 -3.06
CA HIS A 383 -7.48 11.65 -3.83
C HIS A 383 -7.29 10.14 -3.64
N TRP A 384 -7.46 9.62 -2.41
CA TRP A 384 -7.29 8.20 -2.13
C TRP A 384 -8.42 7.31 -2.68
N GLN A 385 -9.56 7.89 -3.04
CA GLN A 385 -10.66 7.17 -3.70
C GLN A 385 -10.55 7.27 -5.24
N GLN A 386 -10.19 8.46 -5.75
CA GLN A 386 -10.20 8.76 -7.17
C GLN A 386 -8.87 8.43 -7.88
N LYS A 387 -7.74 8.70 -7.22
CA LYS A 387 -6.40 8.75 -7.83
C LYS A 387 -5.40 7.81 -7.14
N ASP A 388 -5.87 6.87 -6.33
CA ASP A 388 -5.09 5.78 -5.74
C ASP A 388 -5.98 4.55 -5.52
N TYR A 389 -5.40 3.45 -5.02
CA TYR A 389 -6.11 2.22 -4.70
C TYR A 389 -6.99 1.70 -5.86
N ARG A 390 -6.42 1.76 -7.06
CA ARG A 390 -6.92 1.20 -8.32
C ARG A 390 -5.80 0.37 -8.95
N ALA A 391 -6.10 -0.85 -9.38
CA ALA A 391 -5.14 -1.74 -10.00
C ALA A 391 -5.31 -1.71 -11.52
N PHE A 392 -4.28 -1.29 -12.24
CA PHE A 392 -4.26 -1.23 -13.70
C PHE A 392 -3.76 -2.55 -14.31
N SER A 393 -4.05 -2.73 -15.60
CA SER A 393 -3.47 -3.82 -16.40
C SER A 393 -1.93 -3.81 -16.35
N PRO A 394 -1.27 -4.99 -16.42
CA PRO A 394 0.19 -5.08 -16.50
C PRO A 394 0.83 -4.34 -17.69
N ALA A 395 0.02 -3.98 -18.69
CA ALA A 395 0.46 -3.18 -19.84
C ALA A 395 0.72 -1.70 -19.49
N VAL A 396 0.19 -1.19 -18.37
CA VAL A 396 0.41 0.19 -17.91
C VAL A 396 1.69 0.25 -17.08
N ASN A 397 2.73 0.86 -17.63
CA ASN A 397 4.07 0.91 -17.08
C ASN A 397 4.32 2.16 -16.22
N MET A 398 5.45 2.16 -15.53
CA MET A 398 5.92 3.34 -14.81
C MET A 398 6.25 4.46 -15.81
N GLY A 399 5.72 5.66 -15.57
CA GLY A 399 5.83 6.80 -16.48
C GLY A 399 4.63 6.95 -17.44
N ASP A 400 3.81 5.90 -17.60
CA ASP A 400 2.60 6.01 -18.41
C ASP A 400 1.55 6.89 -17.73
N LYS A 401 0.76 7.60 -18.54
CA LYS A 401 -0.38 8.37 -18.04
C LYS A 401 -1.46 7.43 -17.49
N LEU A 402 -1.71 7.52 -16.19
CA LEU A 402 -2.74 6.73 -15.51
C LEU A 402 -4.15 7.29 -15.80
N LYS A 403 -5.01 6.46 -16.40
CA LYS A 403 -6.41 6.77 -16.71
C LYS A 403 -7.33 6.20 -15.63
N TRP A 404 -7.45 6.90 -14.52
CA TRP A 404 -8.09 6.42 -13.29
C TRP A 404 -9.56 6.00 -13.43
N ASP A 405 -10.25 6.56 -14.40
CA ASP A 405 -11.65 6.28 -14.73
C ASP A 405 -11.84 4.95 -15.50
N THR A 406 -10.77 4.32 -16.00
CA THR A 406 -10.89 3.06 -16.77
C THR A 406 -10.88 1.80 -15.90
N VAL A 407 -10.66 1.94 -14.60
CA VAL A 407 -10.63 0.82 -13.64
C VAL A 407 -11.38 1.23 -12.38
N PRO A 408 -12.10 0.33 -11.69
CA PRO A 408 -12.84 0.68 -10.48
C PRO A 408 -11.92 0.90 -9.28
N SER A 409 -12.42 1.62 -8.26
CA SER A 409 -11.79 1.65 -6.94
C SER A 409 -11.79 0.26 -6.34
N ILE A 410 -10.67 -0.15 -5.72
CA ILE A 410 -10.62 -1.43 -5.00
C ILE A 410 -11.59 -1.35 -3.82
N GLN A 411 -12.54 -2.28 -3.78
CA GLN A 411 -13.51 -2.44 -2.69
C GLN A 411 -13.22 -3.75 -1.96
N GLU A 412 -13.82 -4.86 -2.39
CA GLU A 412 -13.50 -6.18 -1.86
C GLU A 412 -12.10 -6.64 -2.27
N TYR A 413 -11.47 -7.42 -1.40
CA TYR A 413 -10.17 -8.03 -1.67
C TYR A 413 -10.35 -9.43 -2.29
N PRO A 414 -9.48 -9.89 -3.21
CA PRO A 414 -9.48 -11.29 -3.64
C PRO A 414 -8.95 -12.23 -2.55
N VAL A 415 -9.02 -13.54 -2.80
CA VAL A 415 -8.36 -14.53 -1.93
C VAL A 415 -6.84 -14.28 -1.85
N GLN A 416 -6.30 -14.37 -0.64
CA GLN A 416 -4.90 -14.20 -0.26
C GLN A 416 -4.47 -15.35 0.65
N CYS A 417 -3.22 -15.76 0.53
CA CYS A 417 -2.56 -16.72 1.41
C CYS A 417 -1.07 -16.39 1.51
N ALA A 418 -0.51 -16.46 2.72
CA ALA A 418 0.91 -16.33 2.94
C ALA A 418 1.40 -17.21 4.10
N ILE A 419 2.67 -17.60 3.98
CA ILE A 419 3.42 -18.36 4.99
C ILE A 419 4.14 -17.34 5.85
N CYS A 420 4.03 -17.51 7.16
CA CYS A 420 4.64 -16.65 8.17
C CYS A 420 5.88 -17.31 8.77
N THR A 421 5.80 -18.62 8.99
CA THR A 421 6.89 -19.46 9.48
C THR A 421 6.97 -20.70 8.58
N PRO A 422 8.16 -21.12 8.14
CA PRO A 422 9.47 -20.54 8.41
C PRO A 422 9.72 -19.22 7.64
N SER A 423 10.73 -18.45 8.06
CA SER A 423 11.17 -17.27 7.30
C SER A 423 11.93 -17.68 6.03
N PRO A 424 11.95 -16.83 4.98
CA PRO A 424 12.77 -17.08 3.79
C PRO A 424 14.23 -17.37 4.11
N ASN A 425 14.81 -18.34 3.41
CA ASN A 425 16.18 -18.82 3.56
C ASN A 425 16.51 -19.44 4.92
N THR A 426 15.48 -19.89 5.65
CA THR A 426 15.69 -20.72 6.86
C THR A 426 16.52 -21.95 6.48
N LYS A 427 17.50 -22.25 7.33
CA LYS A 427 18.38 -23.42 7.17
C LYS A 427 17.84 -24.55 8.03
N VAL A 428 17.50 -25.67 7.41
CA VAL A 428 16.99 -26.88 8.07
C VAL A 428 17.99 -28.03 7.88
N ASP A 429 18.10 -28.92 8.87
CA ASP A 429 18.98 -30.08 8.77
C ASP A 429 18.19 -31.23 8.14
N ARG A 430 18.80 -31.97 7.21
CA ARG A 430 18.11 -33.06 6.50
C ARG A 430 17.56 -34.12 7.45
N ASP A 431 18.25 -34.34 8.57
CA ASP A 431 17.87 -35.28 9.62
C ASP A 431 16.61 -34.86 10.38
N ASP A 432 16.17 -33.60 10.29
CA ASP A 432 14.89 -33.14 10.84
C ASP A 432 13.71 -33.84 10.14
N GLY A 433 13.89 -34.24 8.87
CA GLY A 433 12.89 -34.95 8.05
C GLY A 433 11.72 -34.09 7.58
N THR A 434 11.27 -33.12 8.39
CA THR A 434 10.13 -32.24 8.09
C THR A 434 10.39 -30.79 8.49
N VAL A 435 9.52 -29.89 8.00
CA VAL A 435 9.53 -28.45 8.30
C VAL A 435 8.14 -28.03 8.73
N ASP A 436 8.05 -27.39 9.89
CA ASP A 436 6.82 -26.80 10.39
C ASP A 436 6.47 -25.52 9.65
N ILE A 437 5.21 -25.40 9.27
CA ILE A 437 4.65 -24.26 8.56
C ILE A 437 3.52 -23.67 9.38
N SER A 438 3.48 -22.34 9.47
CA SER A 438 2.27 -21.62 9.83
C SER A 438 2.07 -20.40 8.94
N GLY A 439 0.81 -20.02 8.77
CA GLY A 439 0.45 -18.86 7.96
C GLY A 439 -1.01 -18.46 8.10
N TYR A 440 -1.44 -17.57 7.23
CA TYR A 440 -2.81 -17.08 7.16
C TYR A 440 -3.36 -17.19 5.74
N ALA A 441 -4.68 -17.31 5.63
CA ALA A 441 -5.45 -17.14 4.41
C ALA A 441 -6.70 -16.30 4.69
N TRP A 442 -7.13 -15.50 3.71
CA TRP A 442 -8.32 -14.66 3.82
C TRP A 442 -8.85 -14.29 2.43
N SER A 443 -10.16 -14.10 2.30
CA SER A 443 -10.77 -13.55 1.09
C SER A 443 -11.75 -12.44 1.48
N GLY A 444 -11.87 -11.43 0.63
CA GLY A 444 -12.80 -10.33 0.84
C GLY A 444 -14.27 -10.75 0.69
N GLY A 445 -15.16 -9.77 0.82
CA GLY A 445 -16.61 -9.96 0.63
C GLY A 445 -17.30 -10.96 1.56
N GLY A 446 -16.63 -11.43 2.61
CA GLY A 446 -17.17 -12.47 3.51
C GLY A 446 -17.01 -13.90 2.98
N ARG A 447 -16.24 -14.11 1.91
CA ARG A 447 -16.01 -15.43 1.33
C ARG A 447 -15.04 -16.23 2.21
N GLY A 448 -15.57 -17.15 3.00
CA GLY A 448 -14.75 -18.04 3.83
C GLY A 448 -13.74 -18.85 3.02
N ILE A 449 -12.62 -19.21 3.66
CA ILE A 449 -11.63 -20.14 3.08
C ILE A 449 -12.14 -21.56 3.25
N ILE A 450 -12.14 -22.34 2.16
CA ILE A 450 -12.57 -23.74 2.17
C ILE A 450 -11.41 -24.72 2.04
N ARG A 451 -10.26 -24.25 1.55
CA ARG A 451 -9.07 -25.08 1.37
C ARG A 451 -7.81 -24.24 1.33
N ILE A 452 -6.76 -24.75 1.99
CA ILE A 452 -5.39 -24.22 1.92
C ILE A 452 -4.48 -25.39 1.55
N GLU A 453 -3.63 -25.19 0.55
CA GLU A 453 -2.79 -26.22 -0.03
C GLU A 453 -1.32 -25.79 -0.03
N ILE A 454 -0.45 -26.75 0.30
CA ILE A 454 1.01 -26.57 0.33
C ILE A 454 1.68 -27.49 -0.68
N SER A 455 2.68 -26.96 -1.37
CA SER A 455 3.57 -27.70 -2.26
C SER A 455 5.03 -27.49 -1.84
N VAL A 456 5.85 -28.53 -2.00
CA VAL A 456 7.32 -28.52 -1.80
C VAL A 456 8.10 -28.86 -3.07
N ASP A 457 7.41 -28.99 -4.20
CA ASP A 457 7.91 -29.43 -5.50
C ASP A 457 7.53 -28.44 -6.61
N ASN A 458 7.58 -27.14 -6.30
CA ASN A 458 7.29 -26.05 -7.23
C ASN A 458 5.84 -26.01 -7.77
N GLY A 459 4.90 -26.65 -7.08
CA GLY A 459 3.47 -26.65 -7.41
C GLY A 459 3.00 -27.86 -8.21
N GLU A 460 3.83 -28.90 -8.35
CA GLU A 460 3.48 -30.14 -9.04
C GLU A 460 2.50 -31.00 -8.22
N THR A 461 2.74 -31.12 -6.91
CA THR A 461 1.84 -31.82 -5.98
C THR A 461 1.47 -30.95 -4.78
N TRP A 462 0.31 -31.26 -4.18
CA TRP A 462 -0.31 -30.43 -3.15
C TRP A 462 -0.84 -31.27 -1.99
N SER A 463 -0.64 -30.77 -0.77
CA SER A 463 -1.20 -31.32 0.47
C SER A 463 -2.09 -30.29 1.17
N SER A 464 -3.22 -30.72 1.71
CA SER A 464 -4.13 -29.83 2.46
C SER A 464 -3.61 -29.56 3.87
N CYS A 465 -3.90 -28.39 4.43
CA CYS A 465 -3.51 -27.99 5.79
C CYS A 465 -4.63 -28.15 6.81
N GLU A 466 -4.26 -28.19 8.09
CA GLU A 466 -5.17 -27.92 9.18
C GLU A 466 -5.52 -26.42 9.19
N MET A 467 -6.80 -26.11 9.36
CA MET A 467 -7.34 -24.75 9.34
C MET A 467 -7.95 -24.39 10.69
N GLU A 468 -7.61 -23.21 11.20
CA GLU A 468 -8.20 -22.59 12.38
C GLU A 468 -9.03 -21.38 11.94
N GLN A 469 -10.34 -21.42 12.22
CA GLN A 469 -11.32 -20.41 11.79
C GLN A 469 -12.10 -19.86 12.98
N GLU A 470 -12.64 -18.65 12.83
CA GLU A 470 -13.52 -18.05 13.84
C GLU A 470 -14.80 -18.89 13.96
N LYS A 471 -15.09 -19.37 15.17
CA LYS A 471 -16.18 -20.31 15.41
C LYS A 471 -17.56 -19.66 15.34
N ASN A 472 -17.63 -18.36 15.62
CA ASN A 472 -18.90 -17.64 15.76
C ASN A 472 -19.35 -16.89 14.50
N GLN A 473 -18.60 -16.98 13.39
CA GLN A 473 -19.01 -16.35 12.15
C GLN A 473 -20.02 -17.19 11.39
N ASP A 474 -20.96 -16.51 10.73
CA ASP A 474 -21.83 -17.14 9.73
C ASP A 474 -20.94 -17.76 8.65
N PRO A 475 -21.08 -19.07 8.36
CA PRO A 475 -20.32 -19.72 7.29
C PRO A 475 -20.45 -19.02 5.94
N GLU A 476 -21.56 -18.34 5.65
CA GLU A 476 -21.75 -17.59 4.41
C GLU A 476 -21.14 -16.18 4.45
N HIS A 477 -20.75 -15.68 5.63
CA HIS A 477 -20.18 -14.35 5.86
C HIS A 477 -19.01 -14.41 6.85
N MET A 478 -17.86 -14.89 6.38
CA MET A 478 -16.63 -15.05 7.17
C MET A 478 -15.65 -13.91 6.88
N TYR A 479 -15.46 -13.01 7.85
CA TYR A 479 -14.62 -11.82 7.68
C TYR A 479 -13.30 -11.87 8.44
N ALA A 480 -13.17 -12.78 9.42
CA ALA A 480 -11.88 -13.09 10.04
C ALA A 480 -11.04 -13.96 9.10
N TRP A 481 -9.72 -13.97 9.30
CA TRP A 481 -8.86 -14.87 8.54
C TRP A 481 -9.06 -16.33 8.94
N THR A 482 -8.45 -17.21 8.16
CA THR A 482 -8.18 -18.59 8.53
C THR A 482 -6.69 -18.71 8.78
N LEU A 483 -6.30 -19.11 9.99
CA LEU A 483 -4.91 -19.50 10.24
C LEU A 483 -4.72 -20.95 9.80
N PHE A 484 -3.50 -21.30 9.40
CA PHE A 484 -3.18 -22.68 9.05
C PHE A 484 -1.85 -23.10 9.64
N ARG A 485 -1.76 -24.41 9.92
CA ARG A 485 -0.53 -25.09 10.30
C ARG A 485 -0.39 -26.36 9.46
N ALA A 486 0.85 -26.71 9.14
CA ALA A 486 1.18 -27.93 8.42
C ALA A 486 2.61 -28.36 8.74
N GLU A 487 2.87 -29.65 8.58
CA GLU A 487 4.21 -30.21 8.60
C GLU A 487 4.48 -30.79 7.21
N VAL A 488 5.57 -30.37 6.56
CA VAL A 488 5.93 -30.86 5.21
C VAL A 488 7.24 -31.60 5.22
N LYS A 489 7.32 -32.66 4.43
CA LYS A 489 8.56 -33.43 4.27
C LYS A 489 9.60 -32.64 3.50
N ILE A 490 10.84 -32.69 3.96
CA ILE A 490 12.00 -32.18 3.22
C ILE A 490 12.21 -33.10 1.99
N PRO A 491 12.22 -32.56 0.76
CA PRO A 491 12.45 -33.38 -0.42
C PRO A 491 13.84 -34.07 -0.37
N PRO A 492 13.94 -35.37 -0.74
CA PRO A 492 15.20 -36.08 -0.65
C PRO A 492 16.23 -35.54 -1.64
N GLY A 493 17.50 -35.43 -1.21
CA GLY A 493 18.62 -35.12 -2.08
C GLY A 493 18.75 -33.67 -2.54
N VAL A 494 17.84 -32.77 -2.14
CA VAL A 494 17.90 -31.35 -2.52
C VAL A 494 18.78 -30.54 -1.56
N LYS A 495 19.36 -29.44 -2.05
CA LYS A 495 20.09 -28.44 -1.25
C LYS A 495 19.24 -27.21 -0.94
N GLU A 496 18.20 -27.00 -1.73
CA GLU A 496 17.21 -25.95 -1.55
C GLU A 496 15.87 -26.41 -2.13
N PHE A 497 14.78 -25.90 -1.59
CA PHE A 497 13.43 -26.07 -2.15
C PHE A 497 12.54 -24.90 -1.76
N ASN A 498 11.40 -24.75 -2.43
CA ASN A 498 10.39 -23.74 -2.10
C ASN A 498 9.21 -24.39 -1.41
N ILE A 499 8.79 -23.83 -0.27
CA ILE A 499 7.47 -24.08 0.29
C ILE A 499 6.50 -23.09 -0.34
N ILE A 500 5.41 -23.59 -0.91
CA ILE A 500 4.44 -22.79 -1.66
C ILE A 500 3.07 -22.93 -1.04
N ALA A 501 2.37 -21.81 -0.81
CA ALA A 501 1.00 -21.82 -0.30
C ALA A 501 0.00 -21.15 -1.24
N LYS A 502 -1.19 -21.74 -1.34
CA LYS A 502 -2.37 -21.15 -2.00
C LYS A 502 -3.65 -21.48 -1.23
N ALA A 503 -4.65 -20.61 -1.33
CA ALA A 503 -5.97 -20.82 -0.75
C ALA A 503 -7.08 -20.78 -1.82
N VAL A 504 -8.22 -21.38 -1.48
CA VAL A 504 -9.45 -21.37 -2.25
C VAL A 504 -10.58 -20.87 -1.35
N ASP A 505 -11.36 -19.91 -1.83
CA ASP A 505 -12.52 -19.36 -1.11
C ASP A 505 -13.83 -20.09 -1.46
N ARG A 506 -14.92 -19.77 -0.75
CA ARG A 506 -16.26 -20.37 -0.95
C ARG A 506 -16.84 -20.17 -2.35
N SER A 507 -16.37 -19.16 -3.09
CA SER A 507 -16.74 -18.94 -4.49
C SER A 507 -15.78 -19.64 -5.46
N TYR A 508 -14.91 -20.51 -4.95
CA TYR A 508 -13.86 -21.20 -5.69
C TYR A 508 -12.86 -20.27 -6.40
N ASN A 509 -12.76 -19.01 -5.97
CA ASN A 509 -11.66 -18.17 -6.43
C ASN A 509 -10.36 -18.74 -5.90
N THR A 510 -9.32 -18.66 -6.74
CA THR A 510 -7.96 -19.11 -6.42
C THR A 510 -6.96 -17.99 -6.68
N GLN A 511 -5.72 -18.25 -6.33
CA GLN A 511 -4.59 -17.35 -6.51
C GLN A 511 -3.83 -17.67 -7.82
N PRO A 512 -3.33 -16.66 -8.55
CA PRO A 512 -2.49 -16.89 -9.72
C PRO A 512 -1.11 -17.43 -9.31
N GLU A 513 -0.45 -18.14 -10.23
CA GLU A 513 0.83 -18.79 -9.92
C GLU A 513 1.99 -17.80 -9.77
N THR A 514 1.95 -16.70 -10.52
CA THR A 514 3.04 -15.71 -10.57
C THR A 514 2.49 -14.28 -10.61
N ALA A 515 3.34 -13.31 -10.26
CA ALA A 515 3.02 -11.89 -10.34
C ALA A 515 2.82 -11.40 -11.78
N SER A 516 3.29 -12.13 -12.80
CA SER A 516 3.28 -11.66 -14.20
C SER A 516 1.90 -11.26 -14.72
N GLY A 517 0.87 -12.04 -14.41
CA GLY A 517 -0.51 -11.78 -14.84
C GLY A 517 -1.24 -10.71 -14.02
N ILE A 518 -0.70 -10.32 -12.86
CA ILE A 518 -1.34 -9.40 -11.92
C ILE A 518 -0.49 -8.16 -11.58
N TRP A 519 0.70 -8.05 -12.19
CA TRP A 519 1.58 -6.93 -11.97
C TRP A 519 0.86 -5.63 -12.31
N ASN A 520 0.99 -4.63 -11.45
CA ASN A 520 0.51 -3.29 -11.72
C ASN A 520 1.49 -2.28 -11.13
N VAL A 521 1.58 -1.10 -11.75
CA VAL A 521 2.56 -0.07 -11.42
C VAL A 521 2.56 0.36 -9.93
N ARG A 522 1.42 0.23 -9.25
CA ARG A 522 1.24 0.59 -7.82
C ARG A 522 1.51 -0.56 -6.86
N GLY A 523 1.80 -1.75 -7.36
CA GLY A 523 2.07 -2.93 -6.55
C GLY A 523 0.90 -3.30 -5.62
N LEU A 524 -0.33 -3.16 -6.10
CA LEU A 524 -1.54 -3.41 -5.33
C LEU A 524 -2.09 -4.82 -5.58
N ILE A 525 -2.83 -5.36 -4.62
CA ILE A 525 -3.56 -6.63 -4.76
C ILE A 525 -2.62 -7.78 -5.17
N HIS A 526 -1.41 -7.81 -4.61
CA HIS A 526 -0.51 -8.94 -4.85
C HIS A 526 -1.03 -10.19 -4.13
N ASN A 527 -1.59 -11.12 -4.89
CA ASN A 527 -2.14 -12.37 -4.38
C ASN A 527 -1.61 -13.62 -5.09
N ALA A 528 -0.49 -13.55 -5.81
CA ALA A 528 0.12 -14.75 -6.37
C ALA A 528 0.55 -15.72 -5.26
N TRP A 529 0.74 -17.01 -5.59
CA TRP A 529 1.19 -18.01 -4.62
C TRP A 529 2.41 -17.52 -3.84
N HIS A 530 2.36 -17.61 -2.51
CA HIS A 530 3.50 -17.25 -1.68
C HIS A 530 4.54 -18.35 -1.74
N ARG A 531 5.82 -17.97 -1.87
CA ARG A 531 6.94 -18.91 -2.01
C ARG A 531 7.99 -18.57 -0.97
N VAL A 532 8.35 -19.55 -0.14
CA VAL A 532 9.37 -19.40 0.89
C VAL A 532 10.53 -20.33 0.53
N PRO A 533 11.69 -19.80 0.12
CA PRO A 533 12.87 -20.61 -0.14
C PRO A 533 13.44 -21.16 1.17
N ILE A 534 13.85 -22.42 1.16
CA ILE A 534 14.45 -23.14 2.29
C ILE A 534 15.80 -23.70 1.87
N ILE A 535 16.79 -23.63 2.75
CA ILE A 535 18.13 -24.17 2.53
C ILE A 535 18.27 -25.46 3.35
N VAL A 536 18.67 -26.55 2.71
CA VAL A 536 18.86 -27.86 3.34
C VAL A 536 20.35 -28.10 3.59
N LYS A 537 20.70 -28.38 4.85
CA LYS A 537 22.02 -28.83 5.26
C LYS A 537 22.08 -30.36 5.32
N ASP A 538 23.26 -30.90 5.05
CA ASP A 538 23.56 -32.32 5.25
C ASP A 538 24.10 -32.57 6.66
#